data_AF-F0UZ15-F1
#
_entry.id   AF-F0UZ15-F1
#
_cell.length_a   1.000
_cell.length_b   1.000
_cell.length_c   1.000
_cell.angle_alpha   90.00
_cell.angle_beta   90.00
_cell.angle_gamma   90.00
#
_symmetry.space_group_name_H-M   'P 1'
#
loop_
_entity.id
_entity.type
_entity.pdbx_description
1 polymer ?
#
loop_
_entity_poly.entity_id
_entity_poly.type
_entity_poly.pdbx_seq_one_letter_code
_entity_poly.pdbx_strand_id
1 'polypeptide(L)' 'LFLHQTGSNNTTGLNSDADKVTFHPYFSYKDLFGFILMLIGLASVALFSPNLLGDPDNFTPANPLVTPPHIKPEW' A
#
# COMPACT_ATOMS: atom_id res chain seq x y z
N LEU A 1 7.39 -18.62 1.51
CA LEU A 1 7.86 -19.80 2.27
C LEU A 1 9.15 -19.51 3.05
N PHE A 2 10.16 -18.88 2.46
CA PHE A 2 11.43 -18.56 3.14
C PHE A 2 11.27 -17.77 4.45
N LEU A 3 10.38 -16.78 4.50
CA LEU A 3 10.10 -16.04 5.74
C LEU A 3 9.62 -16.94 6.90
N HIS A 4 8.89 -18.02 6.62
CA HIS A 4 8.43 -18.94 7.66
C HIS A 4 9.55 -19.87 8.17
N GLN A 5 10.65 -20.01 7.43
CA GLN A 5 11.81 -20.78 7.89
C GLN A 5 12.59 -20.04 8.98
N THR A 6 12.68 -18.71 8.87
CA THR A 6 13.40 -17.86 9.85
C THR A 6 12.49 -17.15 10.85
N GLY A 7 11.22 -16.96 10.51
CA GLY A 7 10.30 -16.07 11.22
C GLY A 7 10.52 -14.59 10.89
N SER A 8 9.62 -13.74 11.38
CA SER A 8 9.71 -12.28 11.25
C SER A 8 10.79 -11.71 12.18
N ASN A 9 11.48 -10.67 11.72
CA ASN A 9 12.33 -9.86 12.57
C ASN A 9 11.48 -8.93 13.48
N ASN A 10 12.11 -8.30 14.47
CA ASN A 10 11.49 -7.33 15.37
C ASN A 10 12.27 -6.01 15.39
N THR A 11 11.70 -4.98 16.02
CA THR A 11 12.24 -3.62 16.03
C THR A 11 13.63 -3.50 16.67
N THR A 12 13.96 -4.38 17.62
CA THR A 12 15.28 -4.38 18.28
C THR A 12 16.35 -5.10 17.47
N GLY A 13 15.97 -5.88 16.45
CA GLY A 13 16.88 -6.66 15.63
C GLY A 13 17.55 -7.84 16.34
N LEU A 14 17.19 -8.11 17.60
CA LEU A 14 17.69 -9.25 18.38
C LEU A 14 16.86 -10.51 18.10
N ASN A 15 17.38 -11.69 18.46
CA ASN A 15 16.60 -12.93 18.36
C ASN A 15 15.37 -12.86 19.30
N SER A 16 14.17 -13.06 18.74
CA SER A 16 12.88 -13.02 19.45
C SER A 16 12.36 -14.37 19.95
N ASP A 17 13.11 -15.47 19.79
CA ASP A 17 12.69 -16.84 20.17
C ASP A 17 12.25 -16.95 21.64
N ALA A 18 12.87 -16.15 22.52
CA ALA A 18 12.55 -16.14 23.95
C ALA A 18 11.18 -15.52 24.29
N ASP A 19 10.60 -14.71 23.39
CA ASP A 19 9.35 -13.97 23.63
C ASP A 19 8.44 -14.02 22.40
N LYS A 20 8.12 -15.24 21.96
CA LYS A 20 7.18 -15.46 20.85
C LYS A 20 5.75 -15.55 21.36
N VAL A 21 4.86 -14.83 20.68
CA VAL A 21 3.41 -14.97 20.83
C VAL A 21 2.80 -15.68 19.63
N THR A 22 1.64 -16.31 19.82
CA THR A 22 0.90 -16.94 18.72
C THR A 22 0.36 -15.89 17.76
N PHE A 23 0.27 -16.22 16.46
CA PHE A 23 -0.23 -15.27 15.46
C PHE A 23 -1.69 -14.87 15.71
N HIS A 24 -2.54 -15.86 15.99
CA HIS A 24 -3.90 -15.63 16.44
C HIS A 24 -3.94 -15.68 17.97
N PRO A 25 -4.61 -14.72 18.65
CA PRO A 25 -5.46 -13.65 18.09
C PRO A 25 -4.72 -12.34 17.75
N TYR A 26 -3.48 -12.18 18.21
CA TYR A 26 -2.79 -10.89 18.29
C TYR A 26 -2.59 -10.19 16.93
N PHE A 27 -1.90 -10.85 16.01
CA PHE A 27 -1.61 -10.27 14.70
C PHE A 27 -2.82 -10.34 13.76
N SER A 28 -3.67 -11.37 13.90
CA SER A 28 -4.90 -11.45 13.10
C SER A 28 -5.81 -10.23 13.29
N TYR A 29 -6.06 -9.80 14.52
CA TYR A 29 -6.88 -8.60 14.76
C TYR A 29 -6.16 -7.31 14.42
N LYS A 30 -4.84 -7.24 14.67
CA LYS A 30 -4.02 -6.08 14.28
C LYS A 30 -4.07 -5.85 12.77
N ASP A 31 -3.91 -6.92 11.99
CA ASP A 31 -3.91 -6.87 10.53
C ASP A 31 -5.31 -6.55 9.99
N LEU A 32 -6.37 -7.11 10.58
CA LEU A 32 -7.75 -6.75 10.23
C LEU A 32 -8.02 -5.26 10.44
N PHE A 33 -7.60 -4.70 11.58
CA PHE A 33 -7.73 -3.26 11.83
C PHE A 33 -6.97 -2.43 10.80
N GLY A 34 -5.72 -2.80 10.49
CA GLY A 34 -4.94 -2.15 9.44
C GLY A 34 -5.60 -2.24 8.06
N PHE A 35 -6.19 -3.39 7.73
CA PHE A 35 -6.91 -3.59 6.47
C PHE A 35 -8.14 -2.69 6.36
N ILE A 36 -8.91 -2.52 7.45
CA ILE A 36 -10.05 -1.59 7.50
C ILE A 36 -9.58 -0.15 7.25
N LEU A 37 -8.49 0.28 7.90
CA LEU A 37 -7.94 1.63 7.67
C LEU A 37 -7.48 1.83 6.22
N MET A 38 -6.85 0.84 5.61
CA MET A 38 -6.47 0.86 4.20
C MET A 38 -7.70 1.03 3.29
N LEU A 39 -8.78 0.28 3.56
CA LEU A 39 -10.03 0.40 2.80
C LEU A 39 -10.69 1.76 2.97
N ILE A 40 -10.66 2.34 4.17
CA ILE A 40 -11.17 3.71 4.41
C ILE A 40 -10.37 4.72 3.59
N GLY A 41 -9.04 4.62 3.58
CA GLY A 41 -8.18 5.49 2.78
C GLY A 41 -8.47 5.37 1.28
N LEU A 42 -8.55 4.13 0.78
CA LEU A 42 -8.88 3.84 -0.62
C LEU A 42 -10.26 4.39 -0.99
N ALA A 43 -11.29 4.11 -0.18
CA ALA A 43 -12.65 4.59 -0.41
C ALA A 43 -12.71 6.11 -0.38
N SER A 44 -11.94 6.76 0.51
CA SER A 44 -11.90 8.22 0.60
C SER A 44 -11.34 8.86 -0.66
N VAL A 45 -10.24 8.33 -1.21
CA VAL A 45 -9.69 8.79 -2.50
C VAL A 45 -10.67 8.51 -3.63
N ALA A 46 -11.20 7.28 -3.73
CA ALA A 46 -12.07 6.88 -4.83
C ALA A 46 -13.41 7.66 -4.86
N LEU A 47 -14.01 7.92 -3.70
CA LEU A 47 -15.34 8.53 -3.61
C LEU A 47 -15.32 10.06 -3.57
N PHE A 48 -14.32 10.66 -2.92
CA PHE A 48 -14.28 12.12 -2.73
C PHE A 48 -13.28 12.83 -3.65
N SER A 49 -12.24 12.16 -4.14
CA SER A 49 -11.20 12.80 -4.98
C SER A 49 -10.57 11.82 -5.98
N PRO A 50 -11.36 11.23 -6.90
CA PRO A 50 -10.92 10.12 -7.75
C PRO A 50 -9.74 10.46 -8.66
N ASN A 51 -9.58 11.73 -9.04
CA ASN A 51 -8.51 12.19 -9.93
C ASN A 51 -7.33 12.84 -9.20
N LEU A 52 -7.31 12.81 -7.86
CA LEU A 52 -6.27 13.49 -7.05
C LEU A 52 -4.85 13.02 -7.38
N LEU A 53 -4.71 11.73 -7.65
CA LEU A 53 -3.42 11.08 -7.91
C LEU A 53 -3.18 10.82 -9.42
N GLY A 54 -4.03 11.38 -10.28
CA GLY A 54 -3.97 11.20 -11.73
C GLY A 54 -3.40 12.42 -12.46
N ASP A 55 -3.13 12.26 -13.75
CA ASP A 55 -2.74 13.35 -14.64
C ASP A 55 -3.93 13.76 -15.53
N PRO A 56 -4.33 15.04 -15.58
CA PRO A 56 -5.41 15.51 -16.46
C PRO A 56 -5.15 15.26 -17.95
N ASP A 57 -3.89 15.20 -18.40
CA ASP A 57 -3.56 14.96 -19.81
C ASP A 57 -4.03 13.56 -20.27
N ASN A 58 -4.16 12.59 -19.37
CA ASN A 58 -4.67 11.25 -19.67
C ASN A 58 -6.17 11.20 -20.00
N PHE A 59 -6.91 12.30 -19.84
CA PHE A 59 -8.27 12.42 -20.36
C PHE A 59 -8.32 12.83 -21.84
N THR A 60 -7.18 13.20 -22.43
CA THR A 60 -7.07 13.45 -23.87
C THR A 60 -6.60 12.19 -24.59
N PRO A 61 -7.22 11.78 -25.72
CA PRO A 61 -6.74 10.63 -26.49
C PRO A 61 -5.31 10.83 -26.98
N ALA A 62 -4.53 9.75 -26.97
CA ALA A 62 -3.15 9.80 -27.42
C ALA A 62 -3.03 10.30 -28.87
N ASN A 63 -2.12 11.24 -29.09
CA ASN A 63 -1.78 11.75 -30.41
C ASN A 63 -0.28 11.50 -30.69
N PRO A 64 0.09 10.59 -31.61
CA PRO A 64 1.49 10.26 -31.87
C PRO A 64 2.29 11.41 -32.49
N LEU A 65 1.62 12.48 -32.96
CA LEU A 65 2.25 13.65 -33.57
C LEU A 65 2.45 14.81 -32.57
N VAL A 66 1.94 14.70 -31.34
CA VAL A 66 1.97 15.78 -30.36
C VAL A 66 2.37 15.23 -28.99
N THR A 67 3.42 15.81 -28.41
CA THR A 67 3.82 15.55 -27.02
C THR A 67 3.29 16.65 -26.11
N PRO A 68 2.63 16.32 -24.98
CA PRO A 68 2.21 17.33 -24.00
C PRO A 68 3.41 18.12 -23.46
N PRO A 69 3.26 19.44 -23.24
CA PRO A 69 4.36 20.31 -22.86
C PRO A 69 4.93 20.02 -21.46
N HIS A 70 4.14 19.43 -20.56
CA HIS A 70 4.53 19.11 -19.18
C HIS A 70 4.40 17.61 -18.88
N ILE A 71 4.78 16.76 -19.85
CA ILE A 71 4.76 15.30 -19.68
C ILE A 71 5.59 14.85 -18.47
N LYS A 72 5.01 13.97 -17.65
CA LYS A 72 5.62 13.39 -16.44
C LYS A 72 5.09 11.96 -16.23
N PRO A 73 5.84 11.07 -15.57
CA PRO A 73 5.30 9.78 -15.16
C PRO A 73 4.24 9.97 -14.07
N GLU A 74 3.49 8.90 -13.80
CA GLU A 74 2.76 8.76 -12.54
C GLU A 74 3.70 8.92 -11.32
N TRP A 75 3.09 9.22 -10.17
CA TRP A 75 3.80 9.44 -8.91
C TRP A 75 4.52 8.20 -8.39
#